data_AF-A0A2G6G8F4-F1
#
_entry.id   AF-A0A2G6G8F4-F1
#
_cell.length_a   1.000
_cell.length_b   1.000
_cell.length_c   1.000
_cell.angle_alpha   90.00
_cell.angle_beta   90.00
_cell.angle_gamma   90.00
#
_symmetry.space_group_name_H-M   'P 1'
#
loop_
_entity.id
_entity.type
_entity.pdbx_description
1 polymer ?
#
loop_
_entity_poly.entity_id
_entity_poly.type
_entity_poly.pdbx_seq_one_letter_code
_entity_poly.pdbx_strand_id
1 'polypeptide(L)'
;MAFKIEALWDCEFCNGKGIKGSMRNCTNCGNARGDEVQFYLPENIGFENAVDEEKVSKGPDWICEFCGGYSSSDLSACVSCGAPKEKNAKNYFDIQNGKY
;
A
#
# COMPACT_ATOMS: atom_id res chain seq x y z
N MET A 1 10.57 -23.12 1.90
CA MET A 1 10.25 -21.97 2.76
C MET A 1 9.54 -20.96 1.89
N ALA A 2 8.31 -20.60 2.24
CA ALA A 2 7.61 -19.49 1.59
C ALA A 2 8.03 -18.21 2.33
N PHE A 3 8.37 -17.16 1.59
CA PHE A 3 8.60 -15.83 2.13
C PHE A 3 7.78 -14.85 1.30
N LYS A 4 7.25 -13.82 1.95
CA LYS A 4 6.54 -12.74 1.27
C LYS A 4 7.57 -11.73 0.74
N ILE A 5 7.32 -11.17 -0.44
CA ILE A 5 8.17 -10.14 -1.05
C ILE A 5 7.51 -8.77 -0.89
N GLU A 6 8.31 -7.75 -0.56
CA GLU A 6 7.83 -6.37 -0.57
C GLU A 6 7.55 -5.91 -2.00
N ALA A 7 6.34 -5.43 -2.26
CA ALA A 7 6.03 -4.77 -3.51
C ALA A 7 6.63 -3.36 -3.56
N LEU A 8 6.92 -2.88 -4.76
CA LEU A 8 7.39 -1.53 -5.06
C LEU A 8 6.30 -0.71 -5.72
N TRP A 9 6.43 0.61 -5.66
CA TRP A 9 5.58 1.56 -6.36
C TRP A 9 6.36 2.77 -6.87
N ASP A 10 5.78 3.47 -7.83
CA ASP A 10 6.37 4.68 -8.42
C ASP A 10 5.53 5.90 -8.08
N CYS A 11 6.20 7.01 -7.73
CA CYS A 11 5.55 8.27 -7.42
C CYS A 11 5.26 9.06 -8.70
N GLU A 12 3.98 9.31 -8.97
CA GLU A 12 3.53 10.08 -10.14
C GLU A 12 3.89 11.57 -10.09
N PHE A 13 4.07 12.12 -8.88
CA PHE A 13 4.38 13.55 -8.71
C PHE A 13 5.81 13.90 -9.09
N CYS A 14 6.78 13.09 -8.69
CA CYS A 14 8.20 13.36 -8.92
C CYS A 14 8.89 12.30 -9.80
N ASN A 15 8.15 11.34 -10.35
CA ASN A 15 8.66 10.18 -11.09
C ASN A 15 9.71 9.36 -10.33
N GLY A 16 9.65 9.37 -8.99
CA GLY A 16 10.53 8.55 -8.16
C GLY A 16 10.12 7.09 -8.25
N LYS A 17 11.03 6.21 -8.66
CA LYS A 17 10.73 4.80 -8.92
C LYS A 17 11.23 3.86 -7.83
N GLY A 18 10.59 2.71 -7.70
CA GLY A 18 11.05 1.63 -6.83
C GLY A 18 10.92 1.96 -5.36
N ILE A 19 9.92 2.75 -4.99
CA ILE A 19 9.63 3.09 -3.60
C ILE A 19 9.01 1.86 -2.93
N LYS A 20 9.49 1.53 -1.74
CA LYS A 20 8.99 0.37 -0.97
C LYS A 20 7.51 0.50 -0.63
N GLY A 21 6.76 -0.60 -0.73
CA GLY A 21 5.33 -0.64 -0.47
C GLY A 21 4.93 -0.34 0.98
N SER A 22 5.84 -0.59 1.94
CA SER A 22 5.66 -0.13 3.32
C SER A 22 5.67 1.41 3.44
N MET A 23 6.35 2.11 2.54
CA MET A 23 6.44 3.57 2.56
C MET A 23 5.15 4.19 2.01
N ARG A 24 4.43 4.89 2.88
CA ARG A 24 3.20 5.62 2.54
C ARG A 24 3.46 6.96 1.86
N ASN A 25 4.67 7.49 1.98
CA ASN A 25 5.08 8.74 1.36
C ASN A 25 6.30 8.49 0.49
N CYS A 26 6.40 9.23 -0.61
CA CYS A 26 7.56 9.21 -1.48
C CYS A 26 8.80 9.66 -0.70
N THR A 27 9.86 8.85 -0.72
CA THR A 27 11.14 9.18 -0.06
C THR A 27 11.91 10.30 -0.74
N ASN A 28 11.57 10.62 -2.00
CA ASN A 28 12.24 11.65 -2.77
C ASN A 28 11.57 13.03 -2.62
N CYS A 29 10.23 13.11 -2.68
CA CYS A 29 9.51 14.39 -2.65
C CYS A 29 8.53 14.55 -1.48
N GLY A 30 8.32 13.52 -0.66
CA GLY A 30 7.42 13.56 0.50
C GLY A 30 5.93 13.44 0.17
N ASN A 31 5.53 13.47 -1.11
CA ASN A 31 4.12 13.29 -1.48
C ASN A 31 3.58 11.95 -1.01
N ALA A 32 2.33 11.96 -0.54
CA ALA A 32 1.64 10.75 -0.16
C ALA A 32 1.46 9.83 -1.38
N ARG A 33 1.45 8.54 -1.10
CA ARG A 33 1.04 7.51 -2.03
C ARG A 33 -0.45 7.70 -2.33
N GLY A 34 -0.76 8.09 -3.57
CA GLY A 34 -2.13 8.31 -4.04
C GLY A 34 -2.95 7.03 -4.09
N ASP A 35 -4.27 7.18 -4.11
CA ASP A 35 -5.29 6.12 -4.21
C ASP A 35 -5.22 5.27 -5.49
N GLU A 36 -4.50 5.78 -6.49
CA GLU A 36 -4.32 5.15 -7.80
C GLU A 36 -2.95 4.49 -7.99
N VAL A 37 -2.13 4.44 -6.93
CA VAL A 37 -0.80 3.83 -6.98
C VAL A 37 -0.84 2.41 -7.54
N GLN A 38 0.09 2.06 -8.42
CA GLN A 38 0.27 0.68 -8.89
C GLN A 38 1.45 0.03 -8.18
N PHE A 39 1.19 -1.12 -7.54
CA PHE A 39 2.25 -1.95 -6.99
C PHE A 39 2.75 -2.98 -8.00
N TYR A 40 4.06 -3.20 -8.00
CA TYR A 40 4.72 -4.24 -8.78
C TYR A 40 5.77 -4.97 -7.95
N LEU A 41 6.14 -6.18 -8.35
CA LEU A 41 7.21 -6.91 -7.68
C LEU A 41 8.58 -6.40 -8.14
N PRO A 42 9.59 -6.36 -7.26
CA PRO A 42 10.97 -6.10 -7.67
C PRO A 42 11.43 -7.17 -8.67
N GLU A 43 12.34 -6.80 -9.57
CA GLU A 43 12.93 -7.74 -10.55
C GLU A 43 13.59 -8.94 -9.86
N ASN A 44 14.17 -8.71 -8.69
CA ASN A 44 14.77 -9.75 -7.87
C ASN A 44 13.81 -10.19 -6.76
N ILE A 45 13.21 -11.36 -6.92
CA ILE A 45 12.29 -11.99 -5.95
C ILE A 45 13.03 -12.89 -4.94
N GLY A 46 14.24 -12.50 -4.53
CA GLY A 46 15.06 -13.20 -3.55
C GLY A 46 14.83 -12.77 -2.09
N PHE A 47 15.59 -13.38 -1.18
CA PHE A 47 15.50 -13.15 0.26
C PHE A 47 15.82 -11.70 0.67
N GLU A 48 16.59 -10.98 -0.14
CA GLU A 48 16.90 -9.56 0.04
C GLU A 48 15.67 -8.65 0.01
N ASN A 49 14.60 -9.06 -0.67
CA ASN A 49 13.33 -8.34 -0.74
C ASN A 49 12.23 -9.03 0.07
N ALA A 50 12.60 -10.04 0.87
CA ALA A 50 11.68 -10.70 1.76
C ALA A 50 11.25 -9.75 2.88
N VAL A 51 9.96 -9.78 3.21
CA VAL A 51 9.39 -9.06 4.34
C VAL A 51 9.14 -10.01 5.49
N ASP A 52 9.36 -9.48 6.69
CA ASP A 52 9.02 -10.14 7.94
C ASP A 52 7.50 -10.33 8.01
N GLU A 53 7.05 -11.59 8.00
CA GLU A 53 5.63 -11.91 7.99
C GLU A 53 4.88 -11.36 9.22
N GLU A 54 5.57 -11.17 10.34
CA GLU A 54 4.97 -10.59 11.55
C GLU A 54 4.63 -9.11 11.39
N LYS A 55 5.27 -8.43 10.42
CA LYS A 55 5.08 -6.99 10.13
C LYS A 55 4.17 -6.73 8.93
N VAL A 56 3.70 -7.80 8.27
CA VAL A 56 2.84 -7.70 7.09
C VAL A 56 1.41 -8.02 7.48
N SER A 57 0.50 -7.13 7.13
CA SER A 57 -0.92 -7.35 7.40
C SER A 57 -1.47 -8.58 6.68
N LYS A 58 -2.48 -9.21 7.28
CA LYS A 58 -3.03 -10.47 6.75
C LYS A 58 -3.85 -10.29 5.47
N GLY A 59 -4.33 -9.08 5.20
CA GLY A 59 -5.07 -8.73 3.99
C GLY A 59 -4.61 -7.41 3.36
N PRO A 60 -5.17 -7.06 2.18
CA PRO A 60 -4.86 -5.81 1.49
C PRO A 60 -5.23 -4.58 2.33
N ASP A 61 -4.49 -3.49 2.13
CA ASP A 61 -4.85 -2.20 2.73
C ASP A 61 -6.27 -1.80 2.28
N TRP A 62 -7.06 -1.29 3.23
CA TRP A 62 -8.33 -0.63 2.95
C TRP A 62 -8.12 0.87 2.73
N ILE A 63 -9.02 1.47 1.98
CA ILE A 63 -8.95 2.88 1.59
C ILE A 63 -10.01 3.63 2.39
N CYS A 64 -9.57 4.68 3.07
CA CYS A 64 -10.45 5.51 3.87
C CYS A 64 -11.29 6.39 2.96
N GLU A 65 -12.62 6.27 3.01
CA GLU A 65 -13.52 7.09 2.20
C GLU A 65 -13.51 8.57 2.60
N PHE A 66 -13.08 8.90 3.82
CA PHE A 66 -13.02 10.27 4.30
C PHE A 66 -11.82 11.05 3.75
N CYS A 67 -10.65 10.42 3.63
CA CYS A 67 -9.40 11.12 3.24
C CYS A 67 -8.66 10.47 2.07
N GLY A 68 -9.15 9.37 1.52
CA GLY A 68 -8.48 8.57 0.48
C GLY A 68 -7.25 7.81 0.96
N GLY A 69 -6.90 7.88 2.26
CA GLY A 69 -5.69 7.28 2.80
C GLY A 69 -5.76 5.76 2.93
N TYR A 70 -4.67 5.07 2.63
CA TYR A 70 -4.52 3.63 2.86
C TYR A 70 -4.26 3.31 4.32
N SER A 71 -4.99 2.33 4.84
CA SER A 71 -4.80 1.80 6.18
C SER A 71 -4.73 0.28 6.15
N SER A 72 -3.93 -0.30 7.04
CA SER A 72 -3.75 -1.74 7.13
C SER A 72 -5.08 -2.44 7.36
N SER A 73 -5.27 -3.61 6.75
CA SER A 73 -6.47 -4.45 6.96
C SER A 73 -6.75 -4.73 8.44
N ASP A 74 -5.71 -4.79 9.26
CA ASP A 74 -5.78 -5.08 10.70
C ASP A 74 -6.22 -3.87 11.55
N LEU A 75 -6.23 -2.65 10.98
CA LEU A 75 -6.66 -1.45 11.67
C LEU A 75 -8.16 -1.19 11.52
N SER A 76 -8.82 -0.85 12.62
CA SER A 76 -10.23 -0.44 12.67
C SER A 76 -10.45 1.07 12.47
N ALA A 77 -9.38 1.85 12.39
CA ALA A 77 -9.42 3.28 12.16
C ALA A 77 -8.28 3.70 11.21
N CYS A 78 -8.51 4.77 10.46
CA CYS A 78 -7.57 5.28 9.49
C CYS A 78 -6.32 5.81 10.19
N VAL A 79 -5.14 5.35 9.78
CA VAL A 79 -3.87 5.81 10.36
C VAL A 79 -3.58 7.28 10.05
N SER A 80 -4.13 7.81 8.96
CA SER A 80 -3.87 9.18 8.52
C SER A 80 -4.80 10.21 9.14
N CYS A 81 -6.09 9.89 9.35
CA CYS A 81 -7.08 10.86 9.83
C CYS A 81 -7.91 10.41 11.04
N GLY A 82 -7.78 9.15 11.49
CA GLY A 82 -8.52 8.60 12.62
C GLY A 82 -9.98 8.19 12.33
N ALA A 83 -10.47 8.36 11.10
CA ALA A 83 -11.82 7.95 10.73
C ALA A 83 -12.01 6.42 10.90
N PRO A 84 -13.18 5.96 11.38
CA PRO A 84 -13.42 4.53 11.56
C PRO A 84 -13.47 3.81 10.21
N LYS A 85 -13.05 2.54 10.20
CA LYS A 85 -13.19 1.64 9.05
C LYS A 85 -14.65 1.30 8.84
N GLU A 86 -15.18 1.59 7.65
CA GLU A 86 -16.52 1.21 7.28
C GLU A 86 -16.65 -0.30 7.02
N LYS A 87 -17.86 -0.85 7.20
CA LYS A 87 -18.13 -2.28 6.95
C LYS A 87 -17.81 -2.71 5.52
N ASN A 88 -17.98 -1.80 4.55
CA ASN A 88 -17.76 -2.04 3.12
C ASN A 88 -16.60 -1.19 2.59
N ALA A 89 -15.64 -0.83 3.44
CA ALA A 89 -14.47 -0.05 3.02
C ALA A 89 -13.75 -0.77 1.87
N LYS A 90 -13.65 -0.10 0.72
CA LYS A 90 -12.95 -0.61 -0.45
C LYS A 90 -11.50 -0.91 -0.11
N ASN A 91 -10.98 -2.00 -0.65
CA ASN A 91 -9.56 -2.31 -0.58
C ASN A 91 -8.85 -1.98 -1.88
N TYR A 92 -7.51 -2.04 -1.85
CA TYR A 92 -6.66 -1.80 -3.02
C TYR A 92 -7.16 -2.51 -4.29
N PHE A 93 -7.47 -3.81 -4.21
CA PHE A 93 -7.90 -4.58 -5.38
C PHE A 93 -9.28 -4.19 -5.87
N ASP A 94 -10.19 -3.74 -5.00
CA ASP A 94 -11.54 -3.30 -5.42
C ASP A 94 -11.45 -2.05 -6.30
N ILE A 95 -10.55 -1.12 -5.96
CA ILE A 95 -10.32 0.09 -6.76
C ILE A 95 -9.67 -0.25 -8.09
N GLN A 96 -8.67 -1.13 -8.09
CA GLN A 96 -7.96 -1.49 -9.31
C GLN A 96 -8.80 -2.36 -10.27
N ASN A 97 -9.62 -3.27 -9.73
CA ASN A 97 -10.50 -4.13 -10.55
C ASN A 97 -11.71 -3.37 -11.11
N GLY A 98 -12.10 -2.24 -10.51
CA GLY A 98 -13.18 -1.39 -11.01
C GLY A 98 -12.83 -0.57 -12.26
N LYS A 99 -11.62 -0.74 -12.83
CA LYS A 99 -11.09 0.05 -13.94
C LYS A 99 -11.20 -0.58 -15.33
N TYR A 100 -11.93 -1.70 -15.48
CA TYR A 100 -12.19 -2.35 -16.78
C TYR A 100 -13.62 -2.86 -16.90
#